data_AF-A0A346S6Z5-F1
#
_entry.id   AF-A0A346S6Z5-F1
#
_cell.length_a   1.000
_cell.length_b   1.000
_cell.length_c   1.000
_cell.angle_alpha   90.00
_cell.angle_beta   90.00
_cell.angle_gamma   90.00
#
_symmetry.space_group_name_H-M   'P 1'
#
loop_
_entity.id
_entity.type
_entity.pdbx_description
1 polymer ?
#
loop_
_entity_poly.entity_id
_entity_poly.type
_entity_poly.pdbx_seq_one_letter_code
_entity_poly.pdbx_strand_id
1 'polypeptide(L)'
;MSSNAALLFQGGIGVLGLIAILVFGIPVLLLGPGLWPSIFYGAFGAAGTYAVLLLLTRVPGLFPENLERQMQGLYEFASRYSPAVLILLSLLAGIGEELLFRGAIQGWLMAHTGAVTSVLAASVLFGLAHYISFTYFLVATGLGLILGAAYVFSESLTLVMVWHAVYDMIALFCLLRFPRWFGVTIVDPGRNCHHE
;
A
#
# COMPACT_ATOMS: atom_id res chain seq x y z
N MET A 1 -9.36 1.74 -16.75
CA MET A 1 -7.95 1.72 -17.14
C MET A 1 -7.61 0.32 -17.66
N SER A 2 -6.79 0.18 -18.69
CA SER A 2 -6.33 -1.14 -19.16
C SER A 2 -5.23 -1.69 -18.24
N SER A 3 -5.01 -3.01 -18.22
CA SER A 3 -3.95 -3.63 -17.41
C SER A 3 -2.58 -3.01 -17.70
N ASN A 4 -2.24 -2.80 -18.98
CA ASN A 4 -0.96 -2.21 -19.36
C ASN A 4 -0.80 -0.78 -18.83
N ALA A 5 -1.85 0.03 -18.91
CA ALA A 5 -1.81 1.41 -18.39
C ALA A 5 -1.62 1.43 -16.86
N ALA A 6 -2.28 0.51 -16.14
CA ALA A 6 -2.14 0.38 -14.69
C ALA A 6 -0.71 0.00 -14.29
N LEU A 7 -0.15 -0.99 -14.98
CA LEU A 7 1.21 -1.49 -14.74
C LEU A 7 2.26 -0.43 -15.09
N LEU A 8 2.08 0.29 -16.22
CA LEU A 8 2.98 1.37 -16.61
C LEU A 8 2.94 2.53 -15.63
N PHE A 9 1.77 2.89 -15.12
CA PHE A 9 1.64 3.92 -14.10
C PHE A 9 2.41 3.55 -12.84
N GLN A 10 2.21 2.33 -12.31
CA GLN A 10 2.91 1.86 -11.12
C GLN A 10 4.43 1.72 -11.34
N GLY A 11 4.85 1.16 -12.48
CA GLY A 11 6.26 1.11 -12.84
C GLY A 11 6.90 2.50 -12.99
N GLY A 12 6.14 3.48 -13.51
CA GLY A 12 6.58 4.86 -13.65
C GLY A 12 6.89 5.54 -12.31
N ILE A 13 6.10 5.27 -11.27
CA ILE A 13 6.37 5.76 -9.91
C ILE A 13 7.72 5.22 -9.42
N GLY A 14 7.99 3.94 -9.60
CA GLY A 14 9.27 3.33 -9.22
C GLY A 14 10.46 3.88 -9.98
N VAL A 15 10.31 4.10 -11.30
CA VAL A 15 11.36 4.74 -12.12
C VAL A 15 11.62 6.17 -11.63
N LEU A 16 10.58 6.94 -11.34
CA LEU A 16 10.72 8.29 -10.79
C LEU A 16 11.46 8.30 -9.46
N GLY A 17 11.08 7.41 -8.54
CA GLY A 17 11.76 7.24 -7.25
C GLY A 17 13.23 6.87 -7.41
N LEU A 18 13.53 5.93 -8.30
CA LEU A 18 14.91 5.52 -8.60
C LEU A 18 15.73 6.67 -9.20
N ILE A 19 15.18 7.42 -10.16
CA ILE A 19 15.85 8.58 -10.74
C ILE A 19 16.15 9.62 -9.66
N ALA A 20 15.18 9.91 -8.77
CA ALA A 20 15.39 10.85 -7.69
C ALA A 20 16.52 10.38 -6.73
N ILE A 21 16.53 9.11 -6.35
CA ILE A 21 17.62 8.52 -5.53
C ILE A 21 18.98 8.75 -6.19
N LEU A 22 19.10 8.44 -7.48
CA LEU A 22 20.36 8.54 -8.21
C LEU A 22 20.81 9.99 -8.41
N VAL A 23 19.90 10.88 -8.81
CA VAL A 23 20.20 12.29 -9.10
C VAL A 23 20.60 13.05 -7.85
N PHE A 24 19.93 12.80 -6.72
CA PHE A 24 20.24 13.48 -5.46
C PHE A 24 21.27 12.74 -4.60
N GLY A 25 21.81 11.61 -5.08
CA GLY A 25 22.84 10.83 -4.38
C GLY A 25 22.38 10.35 -3.00
N ILE A 26 21.10 9.94 -2.89
CA ILE A 26 20.48 9.63 -1.60
C ILE A 26 21.00 8.26 -1.11
N PRO A 27 21.56 8.18 0.11
CA PRO A 27 22.00 6.90 0.66
C PRO A 27 20.78 6.02 0.96
N VAL A 28 20.68 4.89 0.25
CA VAL A 28 19.59 3.92 0.43
C VAL A 28 20.13 2.65 1.07
N LEU A 29 19.50 2.24 2.17
CA LEU A 29 19.85 1.03 2.89
C LEU A 29 19.00 -0.11 2.31
N LEU A 30 19.56 -0.85 1.34
CA LEU A 30 18.77 -1.75 0.52
C LEU A 30 18.37 -3.05 1.24
N LEU A 31 19.30 -3.65 1.99
CA LEU A 31 19.16 -5.03 2.49
C LEU A 31 19.20 -5.19 4.01
N GLY A 32 19.63 -4.18 4.78
CA GLY A 32 19.77 -4.25 6.24
C GLY A 32 20.27 -5.61 6.76
N PRO A 33 19.40 -6.44 7.40
CA PRO A 33 19.76 -7.75 7.95
C PRO A 33 20.01 -8.87 6.91
N GLY A 34 19.83 -8.59 5.63
CA GLY A 34 19.96 -9.53 4.51
C GLY A 34 18.64 -9.81 3.80
N LEU A 35 18.71 -10.47 2.64
CA LEU A 35 17.56 -10.71 1.76
C LEU A 35 16.49 -11.59 2.42
N TRP A 36 16.87 -12.76 2.94
CA TRP A 36 15.92 -13.71 3.53
C TRP A 36 15.21 -13.17 4.78
N PRO A 37 15.91 -12.54 5.75
CA PRO A 37 15.24 -11.87 6.86
C PRO A 37 14.31 -10.75 6.38
N SER A 38 14.71 -9.96 5.39
CA SER A 38 13.87 -8.89 4.83
C SER A 38 12.57 -9.42 4.24
N ILE A 39 12.63 -10.53 3.50
CA ILE A 39 11.43 -11.19 2.96
C ILE A 39 10.54 -11.70 4.09
N PHE A 40 11.11 -12.40 5.07
CA PHE A 40 10.35 -13.00 6.17
C PHE A 40 9.69 -11.94 7.06
N TYR A 41 10.46 -10.98 7.57
CA TYR A 41 9.94 -9.91 8.43
C TYR A 41 9.02 -8.96 7.67
N GLY A 42 9.26 -8.71 6.37
CA GLY A 42 8.35 -7.95 5.52
C GLY A 42 7.00 -8.65 5.40
N ALA A 43 6.96 -9.94 5.07
CA ALA A 43 5.72 -10.70 4.97
C ALA A 43 5.00 -10.82 6.32
N PHE A 44 5.74 -11.04 7.42
CA PHE A 44 5.16 -11.09 8.76
C PHE A 44 4.56 -9.74 9.17
N GLY A 45 5.29 -8.65 8.91
CA GLY A 45 4.82 -7.30 9.12
C GLY A 45 3.55 -7.01 8.33
N ALA A 46 3.50 -7.38 7.05
CA ALA A 46 2.34 -7.23 6.19
C ALA A 46 1.09 -7.89 6.77
N ALA A 47 1.23 -9.16 7.18
CA ALA A 47 0.15 -9.90 7.82
C ALA A 47 -0.30 -9.25 9.14
N GLY A 48 0.66 -8.79 9.96
CA GLY A 48 0.38 -8.07 11.20
C GLY A 48 -0.37 -6.75 10.98
N THR A 49 0.09 -5.93 10.04
CA THR A 49 -0.58 -4.67 9.66
C THR A 49 -1.99 -4.91 9.15
N TYR A 50 -2.18 -5.89 8.26
CA TYR A 50 -3.50 -6.24 7.77
C TYR A 50 -4.42 -6.72 8.88
N ALA A 51 -3.93 -7.57 9.79
CA ALA A 51 -4.70 -8.04 10.93
C ALA A 51 -5.11 -6.87 11.86
N VAL A 52 -4.20 -5.94 12.14
CA VAL A 52 -4.51 -4.73 12.94
C VAL A 52 -5.58 -3.89 12.26
N LEU A 53 -5.43 -3.59 10.97
CA LEU A 53 -6.43 -2.81 10.24
C LEU A 53 -7.80 -3.50 10.20
N LEU A 54 -7.82 -4.82 10.00
CA LEU A 54 -9.04 -5.62 10.05
C LEU A 54 -9.69 -5.61 11.45
N LEU A 55 -8.91 -5.63 12.53
CA LEU A 55 -9.44 -5.51 13.89
C LEU A 55 -9.99 -4.11 14.14
N LEU A 56 -9.30 -3.07 13.67
CA LEU A 56 -9.77 -1.69 13.78
C LEU A 56 -11.10 -1.49 13.05
N THR A 57 -11.32 -2.15 11.90
CA THR A 57 -12.60 -2.03 11.18
C THR A 57 -13.78 -2.68 11.92
N ARG A 58 -13.52 -3.49 12.96
CA ARG A 58 -14.57 -4.08 13.81
C ARG A 58 -14.99 -3.17 14.96
N VAL A 59 -14.27 -2.08 15.22
CA VAL A 59 -14.59 -1.16 16.31
C VAL A 59 -15.64 -0.14 15.83
N PRO A 60 -16.85 -0.11 16.43
CA PRO A 60 -17.89 0.81 16.04
C PRO A 60 -17.44 2.28 16.19
N GLY A 61 -17.70 3.11 15.18
CA GLY A 61 -17.43 4.54 15.22
C GLY A 61 -16.00 4.98 14.90
N LEU A 62 -15.04 4.06 14.73
CA LEU A 62 -13.67 4.42 14.32
C LEU A 62 -13.58 4.82 12.84
N PHE A 63 -14.33 4.16 11.97
CA PHE A 63 -14.36 4.45 10.55
C PHE A 63 -15.74 4.95 10.13
N PRO A 64 -15.85 6.16 9.53
CA PRO A 64 -17.12 6.69 9.05
C PRO A 64 -17.62 5.93 7.81
N GLU A 65 -18.89 6.13 7.46
CA GLU A 65 -19.64 5.51 6.34
C GLU A 65 -18.95 5.62 4.95
N ASN A 66 -17.92 6.46 4.83
CA ASN A 66 -17.13 6.58 3.61
C ASN A 66 -16.28 5.34 3.31
N LEU A 67 -15.99 4.49 4.32
CA LEU A 67 -15.16 3.30 4.12
C LEU A 67 -15.84 2.28 3.21
N GLU A 68 -17.14 2.04 3.36
CA GLU A 68 -17.88 1.10 2.51
C GLU A 68 -17.86 1.55 1.04
N ARG A 69 -18.06 2.84 0.78
CA ARG A 69 -17.94 3.41 -0.58
C ARG A 69 -16.55 3.21 -1.18
N GLN A 70 -15.50 3.32 -0.36
CA GLN A 70 -14.13 3.09 -0.81
C GLN A 70 -13.85 1.61 -1.08
N MET A 71 -14.32 0.72 -0.21
CA MET A 71 -14.19 -0.72 -0.40
C MET A 71 -14.96 -1.18 -1.64
N GLN A 72 -16.14 -0.60 -1.90
CA GLN A 72 -16.90 -0.82 -3.13
C GLN A 72 -16.10 -0.40 -4.37
N GLY A 73 -15.55 0.82 -4.38
CA GLY A 73 -14.71 1.30 -5.48
C GLY A 73 -13.44 0.46 -5.70
N LEU A 74 -12.78 0.05 -4.62
CA LEU A 74 -11.60 -0.81 -4.68
C LEU A 74 -11.95 -2.22 -5.19
N TYR A 75 -13.10 -2.78 -4.80
CA TYR A 75 -13.59 -4.05 -5.31
C TYR A 75 -13.92 -3.97 -6.80
N GLU A 76 -14.62 -2.93 -7.23
CA GLU A 76 -14.94 -2.68 -8.65
C GLU A 76 -13.69 -2.44 -9.49
N PHE A 77 -12.64 -1.86 -8.91
CA PHE A 77 -11.34 -1.75 -9.56
C PHE A 77 -10.66 -3.12 -9.68
N ALA A 78 -10.55 -3.85 -8.56
CA ALA A 78 -9.81 -5.10 -8.49
C ALA A 78 -10.46 -6.21 -9.33
N SER A 79 -11.79 -6.27 -9.36
CA SER A 79 -12.55 -7.26 -10.13
C SER A 79 -12.39 -7.15 -11.66
N ARG A 80 -11.85 -6.02 -12.16
CA ARG A 80 -11.56 -5.82 -13.59
C ARG A 80 -10.26 -6.47 -14.05
N TYR A 81 -9.42 -6.93 -13.12
CA TYR A 81 -8.10 -7.47 -13.43
C TYR A 81 -8.01 -8.95 -13.09
N SER A 82 -7.16 -9.67 -13.83
CA SER A 82 -6.84 -11.05 -13.51
C SER A 82 -5.97 -11.13 -12.25
N PRO A 83 -5.97 -12.28 -11.53
CA PRO A 83 -5.10 -12.47 -10.37
C PRO A 83 -3.61 -12.18 -10.66
N ALA A 84 -3.12 -12.54 -11.85
CA ALA A 84 -1.74 -12.27 -12.25
C ALA A 84 -1.45 -10.76 -12.37
N VAL A 85 -2.40 -9.98 -12.91
CA VAL A 85 -2.25 -8.52 -12.99
C VAL A 85 -2.29 -7.89 -11.61
N LEU A 86 -3.16 -8.36 -10.70
CA LEU A 86 -3.22 -7.86 -9.33
C LEU A 86 -1.92 -8.14 -8.56
N ILE A 87 -1.36 -9.35 -8.70
CA ILE A 87 -0.05 -9.70 -8.13
C ILE A 87 1.03 -8.74 -8.65
N LEU A 88 1.07 -8.50 -9.96
CA LEU A 88 2.06 -7.61 -10.55
C LEU A 88 1.85 -6.14 -10.12
N LEU A 89 0.60 -5.69 -9.99
CA LEU A 89 0.29 -4.36 -9.47
C LEU A 89 0.77 -4.20 -8.03
N SER A 90 0.52 -5.17 -7.15
CA SER A 90 1.00 -5.14 -5.76
C SER A 90 2.52 -5.15 -5.67
N LEU A 91 3.20 -5.93 -6.51
CA LEU A 91 4.67 -5.94 -6.57
C LEU A 91 5.22 -4.60 -7.05
N LEU A 92 4.65 -4.03 -8.12
CA LEU A 92 5.09 -2.75 -8.67
C LEU A 92 4.78 -1.59 -7.72
N ALA A 93 3.63 -1.60 -7.04
CA ALA A 93 3.30 -0.61 -6.02
C ALA A 93 4.27 -0.72 -4.83
N GLY A 94 4.43 -1.92 -4.27
CA GLY A 94 5.34 -2.14 -3.15
C GLY A 94 6.80 -1.82 -3.48
N ILE A 95 7.29 -2.08 -4.69
CA ILE A 95 8.65 -1.67 -5.08
C ILE A 95 8.70 -0.18 -5.38
N GLY A 96 7.78 0.31 -6.22
CA GLY A 96 7.85 1.64 -6.81
C GLY A 96 7.52 2.74 -5.82
N GLU A 97 6.46 2.57 -5.04
CA GLU A 97 6.07 3.55 -4.02
C GLU A 97 7.11 3.58 -2.89
N GLU A 98 7.66 2.44 -2.46
CA GLU A 98 8.73 2.46 -1.44
C GLU A 98 10.01 3.10 -1.96
N LEU A 99 10.38 2.91 -3.23
CA LEU A 99 11.49 3.67 -3.85
C LEU A 99 11.25 5.18 -3.77
N LEU A 100 10.05 5.63 -4.10
CA LEU A 100 9.73 7.06 -4.09
C LEU A 100 9.63 7.62 -2.67
N PHE A 101 8.83 7.01 -1.81
CA PHE A 101 8.51 7.59 -0.50
C PHE A 101 9.58 7.29 0.54
N ARG A 102 10.13 6.08 0.60
CA ARG A 102 11.12 5.68 1.63
C ARG A 102 12.54 5.88 1.14
N GLY A 103 12.82 5.44 -0.08
CA GLY A 103 14.12 5.62 -0.71
C GLY A 103 14.42 7.10 -1.00
N ALA A 104 13.58 7.77 -1.78
CA ALA A 104 13.83 9.14 -2.20
C ALA A 104 13.39 10.17 -1.14
N ILE A 105 12.08 10.32 -0.88
CA ILE A 105 11.56 11.41 -0.05
C ILE A 105 12.05 11.32 1.40
N GLN A 106 11.78 10.18 2.07
CA GLN A 106 12.21 9.97 3.45
C GLN A 106 13.74 9.94 3.55
N GLY A 107 14.44 9.26 2.64
CA GLY A 107 15.90 9.22 2.61
C GLY A 107 16.54 10.60 2.46
N TRP A 108 16.01 11.44 1.57
CA TRP A 108 16.48 12.82 1.40
C TRP A 108 16.24 13.66 2.66
N LEU A 109 15.03 13.58 3.24
CA LEU A 109 14.71 14.29 4.48
C LEU A 109 15.57 13.79 5.66
N MET A 110 15.84 12.49 5.73
CA MET A 110 16.69 11.88 6.75
C MET A 110 18.08 12.52 6.74
N ALA A 111 18.65 12.75 5.55
CA ALA A 111 19.96 13.37 5.39
C ALA A 111 20.02 14.85 5.79
N HIS A 112 18.88 15.55 5.89
CA HIS A 112 18.83 17.01 6.12
C HIS A 112 18.11 17.44 7.40
N THR A 113 17.27 16.58 8.00
CA THR A 113 16.46 16.96 9.18
C THR A 113 16.61 15.99 10.35
N GLY A 114 16.55 14.68 10.11
CA GLY A 114 16.53 13.64 11.13
C GLY A 114 15.34 12.68 11.04
N ALA A 115 15.39 11.60 11.84
CA ALA A 115 14.51 10.44 11.70
C ALA A 115 13.02 10.73 11.94
N VAL A 116 12.69 11.45 13.00
CA VAL A 116 11.28 11.73 13.32
C VAL A 116 10.62 12.57 12.23
N THR A 117 11.25 13.69 11.85
CA THR A 117 10.71 14.61 10.85
C THR A 117 10.60 13.96 9.47
N SER A 118 11.61 13.19 9.07
CA SER A 118 11.60 12.49 7.77
C SER A 118 10.48 11.45 7.68
N VAL A 119 10.29 10.63 8.72
CA VAL A 119 9.20 9.65 8.78
C VAL A 119 7.84 10.34 8.75
N LEU A 120 7.63 11.36 9.60
CA LEU A 120 6.34 12.07 9.66
C LEU A 120 5.99 12.73 8.32
N ALA A 121 6.92 13.49 7.74
CA ALA A 121 6.69 14.22 6.50
C ALA A 121 6.49 13.28 5.30
N ALA A 122 7.31 12.25 5.14
CA ALA A 122 7.14 11.27 4.07
C ALA A 122 5.81 10.51 4.20
N SER A 123 5.38 10.19 5.43
CA SER A 123 4.11 9.52 5.69
C SER A 123 2.90 10.38 5.36
N VAL A 124 2.95 11.68 5.69
CA VAL A 124 1.89 12.63 5.31
C VAL A 124 1.82 12.77 3.79
N LEU A 125 2.96 12.88 3.11
CA LEU A 125 3.00 12.94 1.64
C LEU A 125 2.46 11.66 1.00
N PHE A 126 2.77 10.49 1.56
CA PHE A 126 2.19 9.21 1.16
C PHE A 126 0.66 9.21 1.32
N GLY A 127 0.16 9.67 2.47
CA GLY A 127 -1.28 9.80 2.70
C GLY A 127 -1.95 10.78 1.73
N LEU A 128 -1.30 11.91 1.41
CA LEU A 128 -1.81 12.90 0.46
C LEU A 128 -1.89 12.34 -0.97
N ALA A 129 -0.90 11.55 -1.39
CA ALA A 129 -0.96 10.84 -2.68
C ALA A 129 -2.13 9.85 -2.76
N HIS A 130 -2.59 9.36 -1.61
CA HIS A 130 -3.73 8.46 -1.45
C HIS A 130 -5.02 9.18 -1.05
N TYR A 131 -5.14 10.50 -1.22
CA TYR A 131 -6.30 11.23 -0.74
C TYR A 131 -7.58 10.95 -1.57
N ILE A 132 -8.39 10.00 -1.12
CA ILE A 132 -9.74 9.72 -1.66
C ILE A 132 -10.83 10.23 -0.71
N SER A 133 -10.59 10.10 0.60
CA SER A 133 -11.35 10.75 1.65
C SER A 133 -10.41 11.06 2.81
N PHE A 134 -10.84 11.90 3.74
CA PHE A 134 -10.06 12.20 4.93
C PHE A 134 -9.72 10.94 5.75
N THR A 135 -10.65 10.00 5.88
CA THR A 135 -10.40 8.72 6.56
C THR A 135 -9.31 7.91 5.87
N TYR A 136 -9.38 7.81 4.55
CA TYR A 136 -8.39 7.04 3.80
C TYR A 136 -7.02 7.72 3.80
N PHE A 137 -6.98 9.05 3.77
CA PHE A 137 -5.77 9.83 4.02
C PHE A 137 -5.15 9.49 5.38
N LEU A 138 -5.94 9.41 6.45
CA LEU A 138 -5.43 9.05 7.78
C LEU A 138 -4.91 7.61 7.84
N VAL A 139 -5.64 6.65 7.24
CA VAL A 139 -5.21 5.24 7.16
C VAL A 139 -3.91 5.12 6.35
N ALA A 140 -3.84 5.74 5.18
CA ALA A 140 -2.65 5.74 4.34
C ALA A 140 -1.47 6.44 5.03
N THR A 141 -1.71 7.55 5.73
CA THR A 141 -0.67 8.20 6.55
C THR A 141 -0.19 7.27 7.67
N GLY A 142 -1.10 6.56 8.33
CA GLY A 142 -0.77 5.58 9.38
C GLY A 142 0.07 4.41 8.85
N LEU A 143 -0.30 3.84 7.69
CA LEU A 143 0.51 2.85 6.98
C LEU A 143 1.87 3.44 6.57
N GLY A 144 1.85 4.69 6.11
CA GLY A 144 2.97 5.60 5.93
C GLY A 144 3.98 5.49 7.06
N LEU A 145 3.50 5.78 8.28
CA LEU A 145 4.28 5.81 9.51
C LEU A 145 4.82 4.44 9.89
N ILE A 146 4.01 3.38 9.77
CA ILE A 146 4.42 2.00 10.09
C ILE A 146 5.59 1.59 9.21
N LEU A 147 5.45 1.75 7.89
CA LEU A 147 6.51 1.38 6.93
C LEU A 147 7.72 2.33 7.06
N GLY A 148 7.50 3.62 7.27
CA GLY A 148 8.58 4.59 7.45
C GLY A 148 9.42 4.30 8.69
N ALA A 149 8.79 3.97 9.82
CA ALA A 149 9.46 3.54 11.04
C ALA A 149 10.13 2.18 10.85
N ALA A 150 9.47 1.22 10.21
CA ALA A 150 10.06 -0.08 9.90
C ALA A 150 11.32 0.05 9.04
N TYR A 151 11.35 0.97 8.07
CA TYR A 151 12.56 1.25 7.29
C TYR A 151 13.70 1.80 8.16
N VAL A 152 13.41 2.73 9.07
CA VAL A 152 14.41 3.27 10.00
C VAL A 152 15.00 2.18 10.90
N PHE A 153 14.16 1.31 11.47
CA PHE A 153 14.63 0.29 12.40
C PHE A 153 15.31 -0.91 11.73
N SER A 154 14.84 -1.29 10.54
CA SER A 154 15.38 -2.43 9.82
C SER A 154 16.56 -2.10 8.93
N GLU A 155 16.73 -0.82 8.59
CA GLU A 155 17.71 -0.36 7.60
C GLU A 155 17.59 -1.13 6.28
N SER A 156 16.37 -1.53 5.90
CA SER A 156 16.11 -2.38 4.74
C SER A 156 14.93 -1.89 3.94
N LEU A 157 15.22 -1.28 2.79
CA LEU A 157 14.21 -0.89 1.82
C LEU A 157 13.52 -2.13 1.23
N THR A 158 14.27 -3.22 1.02
CA THR A 158 13.71 -4.49 0.55
C THR A 158 12.66 -5.02 1.51
N LEU A 159 12.88 -4.90 2.82
CA LEU A 159 11.91 -5.35 3.82
C LEU A 159 10.58 -4.61 3.68
N VAL A 160 10.60 -3.28 3.56
CA VAL A 160 9.37 -2.49 3.43
C VAL A 160 8.71 -2.63 2.05
N MET A 161 9.49 -2.87 1.00
CA MET A 161 8.95 -3.23 -0.34
C MET A 161 8.15 -4.52 -0.29
N VAL A 162 8.71 -5.57 0.35
CA VAL A 162 8.02 -6.85 0.53
C VAL A 162 6.80 -6.66 1.43
N TRP A 163 6.94 -5.92 2.53
CA TRP A 163 5.83 -5.63 3.43
C TRP A 163 4.66 -4.99 2.69
N HIS A 164 4.92 -3.92 1.93
CA HIS A 164 3.88 -3.21 1.19
C HIS A 164 3.26 -4.10 0.11
N ALA A 165 4.08 -4.77 -0.72
CA ALA A 165 3.56 -5.64 -1.78
C ALA A 165 2.69 -6.78 -1.24
N VAL A 166 3.13 -7.45 -0.17
CA VAL A 166 2.38 -8.55 0.45
C VAL A 166 1.11 -8.02 1.13
N TYR A 167 1.17 -6.85 1.76
CA TYR A 167 0.00 -6.22 2.36
C TYR A 167 -1.07 -5.93 1.31
N ASP A 168 -0.69 -5.36 0.17
CA ASP A 168 -1.61 -5.08 -0.94
C ASP A 168 -2.23 -6.35 -1.51
N MET A 169 -1.41 -7.40 -1.69
CA MET A 169 -1.91 -8.70 -2.11
C MET A 169 -2.97 -9.22 -1.14
N ILE A 170 -2.65 -9.27 0.16
CA ILE A 170 -3.58 -9.75 1.18
C ILE A 170 -4.87 -8.91 1.12
N ALA A 171 -4.77 -7.58 1.11
CA ALA A 171 -5.93 -6.69 1.09
C ALA A 171 -6.81 -6.91 -0.14
N LEU A 172 -6.23 -6.95 -1.35
CA LEU A 172 -6.96 -7.13 -2.60
C LEU A 172 -7.60 -8.52 -2.70
N PHE A 173 -6.85 -9.58 -2.40
CA PHE A 173 -7.38 -10.94 -2.49
C PHE A 173 -8.42 -11.23 -1.40
N CYS A 174 -8.24 -10.72 -0.19
CA CYS A 174 -9.27 -10.83 0.85
C CYS A 174 -10.53 -10.05 0.48
N LEU A 175 -10.41 -8.84 -0.08
CA LEU A 175 -11.55 -8.06 -0.56
C LEU A 175 -12.32 -8.78 -1.66
N LEU A 176 -11.63 -9.37 -2.64
CA LEU A 176 -12.25 -10.13 -3.71
C LEU A 176 -12.90 -11.43 -3.20
N ARG A 177 -12.30 -12.09 -2.22
CA ARG A 177 -12.78 -13.37 -1.69
C ARG A 177 -13.92 -13.22 -0.68
N PHE A 178 -13.94 -12.14 0.08
CA PHE A 178 -14.88 -11.86 1.16
C PHE A 178 -15.47 -10.44 1.11
N PRO A 179 -16.05 -10.00 -0.03
CA PRO A 179 -16.50 -8.61 -0.22
C PRO A 179 -17.51 -8.14 0.83
N ARG A 180 -18.40 -9.04 1.27
CA ARG A 180 -19.43 -8.74 2.28
C ARG A 180 -18.84 -8.35 3.65
N TRP A 181 -17.61 -8.76 3.97
CA TRP A 181 -16.95 -8.33 5.22
C TRP A 181 -16.60 -6.84 5.23
N PHE A 182 -16.60 -6.21 4.05
CA PHE A 182 -16.21 -4.82 3.83
C PHE A 182 -17.39 -3.96 3.38
N GLY A 183 -18.63 -4.45 3.54
CA GLY A 183 -19.84 -3.73 3.12
C GLY A 183 -20.04 -3.67 1.60
N VAL A 184 -19.26 -4.43 0.81
CA VAL A 184 -19.38 -4.43 -0.64
C VAL A 184 -20.62 -5.20 -1.08
N THR A 185 -21.43 -4.54 -1.91
CA THR A 185 -22.62 -5.13 -2.52
C THR A 185 -22.25 -5.69 -3.90
N ILE A 186 -22.49 -6.98 -4.09
CA ILE A 186 -22.33 -7.66 -5.39
C ILE A 186 -23.71 -7.67 -6.04
N VAL A 187 -23.90 -6.88 -7.10
CA VAL A 187 -25.11 -6.96 -7.92
C VAL A 187 -24.94 -8.17 -8.84
N ASP A 188 -25.63 -9.27 -8.53
CA ASP A 188 -25.71 -10.44 -9.40
C ASP A 188 -26.57 -10.09 -10.63
N PRO A 189 -26.03 -10.05 -11.86
CA PRO A 189 -26.82 -9.75 -13.05
C PRO A 189 -27.90 -10.81 -13.35
N GLY A 190 -27.84 -11.98 -12.71
CA GLY A 190 -28.67 -13.15 -13.04
C GLY A 190 -29.88 -13.39 -12.13
N ARG A 191 -30.15 -12.59 -11.09
CA ARG A 191 -31.23 -12.87 -10.12
C ARG A 191 -32.60 -12.23 -10.40
N ASN A 192 -32.73 -11.42 -11.46
CA ASN A 192 -33.97 -10.71 -11.79
C ASN A 192 -34.77 -11.31 -12.98
N CYS A 193 -34.50 -12.55 -13.40
CA CYS A 193 -35.22 -13.21 -14.51
C CYS A 193 -36.20 -14.32 -14.09
N HIS A 194 -36.63 -14.38 -12.83
CA HIS A 194 -37.63 -15.34 -12.37
C HIS A 194 -38.77 -14.67 -11.61
N HIS A 195 -39.53 -13.81 -12.28
CA HIS A 195 -40.92 -13.49 -11.93
C HIS A 195 -41.63 -13.01 -13.20
N GLU A 196 -42.17 -13.94 -13.98
CA GLU A 196 -43.37 -13.81 -14.81
C GLU A 196 -43.77 -15.19 -15.36
#